data_AF-A0A7S2NC14-F1
#
_entry.id   AF-A0A7S2NC14-F1
#
_cell.length_a   1.000
_cell.length_b   1.000
_cell.length_c   1.000
_cell.angle_alpha   90.00
_cell.angle_beta   90.00
_cell.angle_gamma   90.00
#
_symmetry.space_group_name_H-M   'P 1'
#
loop_
_entity.id
_entity.type
_entity.pdbx_description
1 polymer ?
#
loop_
_entity_poly.entity_id
_entity_poly.type
_entity_poly.pdbx_seq_one_letter_code
_entity_poly.pdbx_strand_id
1 'polypeptide(L)'
;RFLNGHTYFVQHVHTLPSAAPPIAVHMTYQFAEGSKFAHGKRQRLRQAGLWLVEDEDYYNGRFITVSEEGATLAVQRLGPRVTSKVAIERHLEEARHRTRVIKILLAIAHVSGRALILPRMLCYCDYMWKE
;
A
#
# COMPACT_ATOMS: atom_id res chain seq x y z
N ARG A 1 24.74 -3.12 0.15
CA ARG A 1 24.18 -3.21 1.52
C ARG A 1 22.94 -4.10 1.50
N PHE A 2 22.64 -4.79 2.61
CA PHE A 2 21.38 -5.52 2.80
C PHE A 2 20.40 -4.60 3.51
N LEU A 3 19.21 -4.40 2.94
CA LEU A 3 18.13 -3.64 3.58
C LEU A 3 17.04 -4.60 4.05
N ASN A 4 16.44 -4.32 5.20
CA ASN A 4 15.23 -5.02 5.63
C ASN A 4 13.97 -4.28 5.14
N GLY A 5 12.81 -4.94 5.23
CA GLY A 5 11.54 -4.37 4.78
C GLY A 5 11.21 -3.00 5.38
N HIS A 6 11.51 -2.77 6.67
CA HIS A 6 11.26 -1.48 7.32
C HIS A 6 12.13 -0.36 6.71
N THR A 7 13.45 -0.58 6.62
CA THR A 7 14.39 0.40 6.07
C THR A 7 14.14 0.71 4.58
N TYR A 8 13.71 -0.30 3.81
CA TYR A 8 13.43 -0.11 2.39
C TYR A 8 12.05 0.53 2.13
N PHE A 9 10.98 0.01 2.74
CA PHE A 9 9.60 0.37 2.39
C PHE A 9 8.94 1.41 3.29
N VAL A 10 9.46 1.65 4.50
CA VAL A 10 8.90 2.64 5.43
C VAL A 10 9.80 3.85 5.48
N GLN A 11 11.10 3.64 5.72
CA GLN A 11 12.07 4.72 5.83
C GLN A 11 12.61 5.21 4.48
N HIS A 12 12.42 4.43 3.40
CA HIS A 12 12.93 4.76 2.07
C HIS A 12 14.43 5.09 2.06
N VAL A 13 15.25 4.39 2.86
CA VAL A 13 16.68 4.70 3.01
C VAL A 13 17.43 4.69 1.68
N HIS A 14 16.97 3.86 0.73
CA HIS A 14 17.54 3.77 -0.62
C HIS A 14 17.33 5.03 -1.48
N THR A 15 16.45 5.97 -1.09
CA THR A 15 16.20 7.22 -1.82
C THR A 15 16.97 8.41 -1.25
N LEU A 16 17.80 8.22 -0.21
CA LEU A 16 18.60 9.31 0.37
C LEU A 16 19.75 9.72 -0.59
N PRO A 17 20.20 10.99 -0.57
CA PRO A 17 21.18 11.52 -1.54
C PRO A 17 22.51 10.76 -1.64
N SER A 18 22.94 10.07 -0.58
CA SER A 18 24.19 9.30 -0.54
C SER A 18 23.96 7.79 -0.34
N ALA A 19 22.75 7.32 -0.62
CA ALA A 19 22.43 5.91 -0.49
C ALA A 19 23.04 5.11 -1.64
N ALA A 20 23.92 4.16 -1.32
CA ALA A 20 24.33 3.14 -2.28
C ALA A 20 23.15 2.19 -2.58
N PRO A 21 22.99 1.71 -3.83
CA PRO A 21 21.95 0.74 -4.17
C PRO A 21 21.99 -0.51 -3.28
N PRO A 22 20.83 -1.01 -2.82
CA PRO A 22 20.79 -2.26 -2.08
C PRO A 22 21.15 -3.43 -2.98
N ILE A 23 21.87 -4.41 -2.42
CA ILE A 23 22.21 -5.67 -3.12
C ILE A 23 21.05 -6.68 -2.96
N ALA A 24 20.37 -6.63 -1.82
CA ALA A 24 19.18 -7.41 -1.56
C ALA A 24 18.28 -6.71 -0.54
N VAL A 25 16.98 -6.99 -0.62
CA VAL A 25 15.96 -6.53 0.33
C VAL A 25 15.32 -7.74 0.99
N HIS A 26 15.53 -7.88 2.30
CA HIS A 26 14.96 -8.96 3.09
C HIS A 26 13.59 -8.58 3.65
N MET A 27 12.57 -9.39 3.36
CA MET A 27 11.22 -9.18 3.89
C MET A 27 11.13 -9.75 5.30
N THR A 28 11.01 -8.86 6.29
CA THR A 28 10.78 -9.24 7.69
C THR A 28 9.45 -9.97 7.85
N TYR A 29 9.21 -10.49 9.06
CA TYR A 29 7.95 -11.14 9.43
C TYR A 29 6.73 -10.26 9.08
N GLN A 30 5.67 -10.89 8.57
CA GLN A 30 4.39 -10.22 8.34
C GLN A 30 3.41 -10.72 9.41
N PHE A 31 2.84 -9.76 10.12
CA PHE A 31 1.84 -10.02 11.14
C PHE A 31 0.58 -10.65 10.51
N ALA A 32 0.00 -11.64 11.20
CA ALA A 32 -1.24 -12.34 10.81
C ALA A 32 -1.20 -13.19 9.51
N GLU A 33 -0.05 -13.41 8.89
CA GLU A 33 0.12 -14.37 7.79
C GLU A 33 0.99 -15.58 8.23
N GLY A 34 0.52 -16.80 7.96
CA GLY A 34 1.30 -18.02 8.16
C GLY A 34 2.32 -18.25 7.04
N SER A 35 3.28 -19.17 7.25
CA SER A 35 4.33 -19.52 6.27
C SER A 35 3.80 -20.00 4.91
N LYS A 36 2.53 -20.42 4.84
CA LYS A 36 1.91 -20.96 3.63
C LYS A 36 1.54 -19.90 2.59
N PHE A 37 1.41 -18.61 2.97
CA PHE A 37 0.93 -17.58 2.03
C PHE A 37 1.46 -16.18 2.36
N ALA A 38 2.58 -15.80 1.73
CA ALA A 38 3.21 -14.48 1.84
C ALA A 38 2.72 -13.49 0.75
N HIS A 39 1.41 -13.39 0.55
CA HIS A 39 0.84 -12.61 -0.56
C HIS A 39 1.16 -11.12 -0.43
N GLY A 40 1.04 -10.54 0.77
CA GLY A 40 1.35 -9.13 0.98
C GLY A 40 2.80 -8.79 0.64
N LYS A 41 3.75 -9.63 1.09
CA LYS A 41 5.17 -9.49 0.77
C LYS A 41 5.45 -9.52 -0.73
N ARG A 42 4.86 -10.51 -1.43
CA ARG A 42 4.98 -10.62 -2.89
C ARG A 42 4.48 -9.36 -3.58
N GLN A 43 3.29 -8.87 -3.22
CA GLN A 43 2.75 -7.66 -3.83
C GLN A 43 3.61 -6.43 -3.53
N ARG A 44 4.15 -6.31 -2.31
CA ARG A 44 5.04 -5.21 -1.95
C ARG A 44 6.35 -5.22 -2.74
N LEU A 45 6.92 -6.39 -3.00
CA LEU A 45 8.09 -6.54 -3.87
C LEU A 45 7.75 -6.23 -5.33
N ARG A 46 6.60 -6.69 -5.85
CA ARG A 46 6.11 -6.35 -7.20
C ARG A 46 5.96 -4.84 -7.38
N GLN A 47 5.37 -4.13 -6.40
CA GLN A 47 5.22 -2.67 -6.41
C GLN A 47 6.55 -1.92 -6.53
N ALA A 48 7.64 -2.49 -6.02
CA ALA A 48 8.97 -1.88 -6.09
C ALA A 48 9.84 -2.43 -7.23
N GLY A 49 9.29 -3.27 -8.12
CA GLY A 49 10.06 -3.89 -9.21
C GLY A 49 11.12 -4.89 -8.72
N LEU A 50 11.01 -5.38 -7.48
CA LEU A 50 11.97 -6.31 -6.87
C LEU A 50 11.52 -7.78 -6.95
N TRP A 51 10.40 -8.05 -7.62
CA TRP A 51 9.86 -9.39 -7.77
C TRP A 51 10.04 -9.87 -9.21
N LEU A 52 11.08 -10.67 -9.44
CA LEU A 52 11.53 -11.09 -10.78
C LEU A 52 10.95 -12.44 -11.24
N VAL A 53 9.95 -12.97 -10.52
CA VAL A 53 9.36 -14.29 -10.82
C VAL A 53 8.20 -14.19 -11.81
N GLU A 54 7.58 -13.02 -11.97
CA GLU A 54 6.55 -12.85 -13.00
C GLU A 54 7.19 -12.50 -14.35
N ASP A 55 6.64 -13.08 -15.41
CA ASP A 55 6.97 -12.70 -16.79
C ASP A 55 6.31 -11.36 -17.17
N GLU A 56 6.75 -10.77 -18.29
CA GLU A 56 6.23 -9.49 -18.79
C GLU A 56 4.70 -9.52 -18.98
N ASP A 57 4.13 -10.68 -19.33
CA ASP A 57 2.69 -10.88 -19.52
C ASP A 57 1.87 -10.55 -18.28
N TYR A 58 2.42 -10.68 -17.08
CA TYR A 58 1.74 -10.26 -15.84
C TYR A 58 1.47 -8.75 -15.81
N TYR A 59 2.38 -7.97 -16.41
CA TYR A 59 2.34 -6.51 -16.43
C TYR A 59 1.61 -5.94 -17.66
N ASN A 60 1.32 -6.80 -18.64
CA ASN A 60 0.59 -6.45 -19.86
C ASN A 60 -0.92 -6.65 -19.68
N GLY A 61 -1.71 -5.68 -20.11
CA GLY A 61 -3.17 -5.80 -20.02
C GLY A 61 -3.92 -4.49 -20.09
N ARG A 62 -5.26 -4.58 -19.94
CA ARG A 62 -6.13 -3.42 -19.83
C ARG A 62 -6.47 -3.21 -18.37
N PHE A 63 -5.94 -2.13 -17.81
CA PHE A 63 -6.13 -1.80 -16.41
C PHE A 63 -7.08 -0.61 -16.25
N ILE A 64 -7.64 -0.50 -15.05
CA ILE A 64 -8.32 0.71 -14.57
C ILE A 64 -7.86 1.00 -13.15
N THR A 65 -7.74 2.29 -12.84
CA THR A 65 -7.50 2.80 -11.51
C THR A 65 -8.13 4.18 -11.37
N VAL A 66 -7.98 4.80 -10.21
CA VAL A 66 -8.37 6.19 -9.96
C VAL A 66 -7.15 6.96 -9.47
N SER A 67 -7.11 8.27 -9.72
CA SER A 67 -6.08 9.14 -9.17
C SER A 67 -6.17 9.19 -7.64
N GLU A 68 -5.10 9.60 -6.98
CA GLU A 68 -5.06 9.73 -5.52
C GLU A 68 -6.08 10.71 -4.97
N GLU A 69 -6.30 11.80 -5.69
CA GLU A 69 -7.28 12.83 -5.35
C GLU A 69 -8.72 12.28 -5.40
N GLY A 70 -8.98 11.29 -6.26
CA GLY A 70 -10.25 10.57 -6.27
C GLY A 70 -10.30 9.41 -5.26
N ALA A 71 -9.16 8.81 -4.93
CA ALA A 71 -9.06 7.64 -4.06
C ALA A 71 -9.17 7.96 -2.57
N THR A 72 -8.70 9.14 -2.17
CA THR A 72 -8.49 9.54 -0.77
C THR A 72 -9.15 10.89 -0.50
N LEU A 73 -9.49 11.15 0.77
CA LEU A 73 -9.90 12.48 1.20
C LEU A 73 -8.65 13.38 1.27
N ALA A 74 -8.87 14.69 1.35
CA ALA A 74 -7.78 15.64 1.52
C ALA A 74 -6.97 15.28 2.78
N VAL A 75 -5.64 15.14 2.62
CA VAL A 75 -4.75 14.71 3.70
C VAL A 75 -4.76 15.73 4.84
N GLN A 76 -5.15 15.28 6.03
CA GLN A 76 -5.16 16.09 7.24
C GLN A 76 -4.04 15.66 8.19
N ARG A 77 -2.99 16.47 8.30
CA ARG A 77 -1.87 16.16 9.21
C ARG A 77 -2.36 16.05 10.66
N LEU A 78 -1.95 14.99 11.34
CA LEU A 78 -2.20 14.79 12.77
C LEU A 78 -1.02 15.36 13.56
N GLY A 79 -1.31 16.27 14.48
CA GLY A 79 -0.30 16.84 15.37
C GLY A 79 -0.01 15.92 16.57
N PRO A 80 1.06 16.21 17.33
CA PRO A 80 1.50 15.37 18.46
C PRO A 80 0.52 15.32 19.64
N ARG A 81 -0.48 16.21 19.69
CA ARG A 81 -1.51 16.28 20.75
C ARG A 81 -2.85 15.69 20.33
N VAL A 82 -2.94 15.08 19.15
CA VAL A 82 -4.20 14.50 18.69
C VAL A 82 -4.50 13.23 19.51
N THR A 83 -5.73 13.13 20.01
CA THR A 83 -6.19 11.93 20.71
C THR A 83 -6.40 10.77 19.73
N SER A 84 -6.27 9.54 20.21
CA SER A 84 -6.57 8.34 19.41
C SER A 84 -7.96 8.41 18.80
N LYS A 85 -8.96 8.90 19.55
CA LYS A 85 -10.34 9.05 19.07
C LYS A 85 -10.43 9.84 17.75
N VAL A 86 -9.74 10.97 17.66
CA VAL A 86 -9.74 11.79 16.43
C VAL A 86 -9.03 11.07 15.28
N ALA A 87 -7.93 10.38 15.54
CA ALA A 87 -7.24 9.60 14.51
C ALA A 87 -8.12 8.46 13.97
N ILE A 88 -8.84 7.78 14.87
CA ILE A 88 -9.82 6.74 14.55
C ILE A 88 -10.96 7.29 13.70
N GLU A 89 -11.56 8.42 14.10
CA GLU A 89 -12.66 9.03 13.36
C GLU A 89 -12.24 9.33 11.91
N ARG A 90 -11.06 9.94 11.72
CA ARG A 90 -10.50 10.19 10.38
C ARG A 90 -10.19 8.91 9.61
N HIS A 91 -9.65 7.89 10.27
CA HIS A 91 -9.42 6.58 9.64
C HIS A 91 -10.73 5.96 9.14
N LEU A 92 -11.81 6.03 9.94
CA LEU A 92 -13.11 5.49 9.56
C LEU A 92 -13.76 6.29 8.42
N GLU A 93 -13.57 7.60 8.38
CA GLU A 93 -13.99 8.45 7.25
C GLU A 93 -13.28 8.05 5.94
N GLU A 94 -11.96 7.90 5.97
CA GLU A 94 -11.18 7.37 4.84
C GLU A 94 -11.64 5.97 4.43
N ALA A 95 -11.86 5.07 5.40
CA ALA A 95 -12.29 3.71 5.12
C ALA A 95 -13.66 3.68 4.41
N ARG A 96 -14.59 4.57 4.79
CA ARG A 96 -15.90 4.70 4.13
C ARG A 96 -15.76 5.25 2.71
N HIS A 97 -14.98 6.31 2.52
CA HIS A 97 -14.69 6.89 1.19
C HIS A 97 -14.08 5.84 0.27
N ARG A 98 -13.00 5.20 0.73
CA ARG A 98 -12.31 4.12 0.02
C ARG A 98 -13.24 2.97 -0.36
N THR A 99 -14.09 2.52 0.55
CA THR A 99 -15.05 1.43 0.27
C THR A 99 -16.00 1.81 -0.86
N ARG A 100 -16.46 3.06 -0.90
CA ARG A 100 -17.33 3.57 -1.98
C ARG A 100 -16.58 3.59 -3.31
N VAL A 101 -15.38 4.15 -3.33
CA VAL A 101 -14.53 4.23 -4.52
C VAL A 101 -14.22 2.84 -5.08
N ILE A 102 -13.78 1.90 -4.24
CA ILE A 102 -13.44 0.53 -4.66
C ILE A 102 -14.66 -0.19 -5.22
N LYS A 103 -15.85 -0.04 -4.62
CA LYS A 103 -17.09 -0.65 -5.16
C LYS A 103 -17.40 -0.15 -6.57
N ILE A 104 -17.30 1.15 -6.80
CA ILE A 104 -17.52 1.76 -8.12
C ILE A 104 -16.47 1.26 -9.11
N LEU A 105 -15.20 1.27 -8.72
CA LEU A 105 -14.10 0.80 -9.58
C LEU A 105 -14.23 -0.68 -9.94
N LEU A 106 -14.65 -1.53 -8.99
CA LEU A 106 -14.91 -2.95 -9.26
C LEU A 106 -16.05 -3.12 -10.28
N ALA A 107 -17.13 -2.34 -10.16
CA ALA A 107 -18.22 -2.36 -11.13
C ALA A 107 -17.75 -1.94 -12.53
N ILE A 108 -16.99 -0.84 -12.63
CA ILE A 108 -16.45 -0.37 -13.92
C ILE A 108 -15.46 -1.39 -14.50
N ALA A 109 -14.57 -1.93 -13.67
CA ALA A 109 -13.62 -2.97 -14.07
C ALA A 109 -14.33 -4.20 -14.64
N HIS A 110 -15.39 -4.65 -13.97
CA HIS A 110 -16.21 -5.78 -14.41
C HIS A 110 -16.87 -5.51 -15.77
N VAL A 111 -17.58 -4.40 -15.92
CA VAL A 111 -18.31 -4.07 -17.16
C VAL A 111 -17.37 -3.77 -18.32
N SER A 112 -16.20 -3.16 -18.06
CA SER A 112 -15.22 -2.83 -19.11
C SER A 112 -14.24 -3.96 -19.44
N GLY A 113 -14.31 -5.10 -18.72
CA GLY A 113 -13.36 -6.20 -18.87
C GLY A 113 -11.91 -5.76 -18.64
N ARG A 114 -11.67 -4.99 -17.58
CA ARG A 114 -10.37 -4.46 -17.17
C ARG A 114 -10.00 -4.96 -15.78
N ALA A 115 -8.70 -5.16 -15.54
CA ALA A 115 -8.21 -5.47 -14.19
C ALA A 115 -8.14 -4.18 -13.35
N LEU A 116 -8.68 -4.24 -12.13
CA LEU A 116 -8.60 -3.13 -11.19
C LEU A 116 -7.21 -3.09 -10.52
N ILE A 117 -6.49 -2.00 -10.71
CA ILE A 117 -5.34 -1.64 -9.88
C ILE A 117 -5.85 -0.83 -8.69
N LEU A 118 -5.73 -1.38 -7.49
CA LEU A 118 -6.11 -0.68 -6.26
C LEU A 118 -5.29 0.62 -6.13
N PRO A 119 -5.96 1.77 -5.88
CA PRO A 119 -5.25 3.04 -5.71
C PRO A 119 -4.46 3.05 -4.40
N ARG A 120 -3.57 4.04 -4.25
CA ARG A 120 -2.91 4.30 -2.95
C ARG A 120 -3.99 4.56 -1.89
N MET A 121 -3.83 3.93 -0.74
CA MET A 121 -4.77 4.04 0.38
C MET A 121 -4.14 4.89 1.47
N LEU A 122 -4.85 5.91 1.93
CA LEU A 122 -4.46 6.66 3.11
C LEU A 122 -4.92 5.92 4.37
N CYS A 123 -4.04 5.88 5.37
CA CYS A 123 -4.36 5.34 6.68
C CYS A 123 -3.85 6.30 7.74
N TYR A 124 -4.75 6.73 8.63
CA TYR A 124 -4.40 7.58 9.79
C TYR A 124 -3.97 6.79 11.02
N CYS A 125 -4.03 5.46 10.97
CA CYS A 125 -3.73 4.58 12.10
C CYS A 125 -2.86 3.41 11.61
N ASP A 126 -1.59 3.38 11.99
CA ASP A 126 -0.67 2.32 11.58
C ASP A 126 -0.74 1.07 12.49
N TYR A 127 -1.53 1.11 13.58
CA TYR A 127 -1.73 -0.07 14.42
C TYR A 127 -3.10 -0.14 15.11
N MET A 128 -3.60 -1.38 15.23
CA MET A 128 -4.79 -1.76 15.97
C MET A 128 -4.66 -1.40 17.44
N TRP A 129 -5.58 -0.57 17.92
CA TRP A 129 -6.12 -0.54 19.28
C TRP A 129 -5.31 -1.31 20.34
N LYS A 130 -4.29 -0.64 20.89
CA LYS A 130 -3.88 -0.91 22.27
C LYS A 130 -4.23 0.33 23.07
N GLU A 131 -5.37 0.27 23.74
CA GLU A 131 -5.42 0.76 25.11
C GLU A 131 -4.66 -0.24 25.99
#